data_AF-A0A1D7ZVN3-F1
#
_entry.id   AF-A0A1D7ZVN3-F1
#
_cell.length_a   1.000
_cell.length_b   1.000
_cell.length_c   1.000
_cell.angle_alpha   90.00
_cell.angle_beta   90.00
_cell.angle_gamma   90.00
#
_symmetry.space_group_name_H-M   'P 1'
#
loop_
_entity.id
_entity.type
_entity.pdbx_description
1 polymer ?
#
loop_
_entity_poly.entity_id
_entity_poly.type
_entity_poly.pdbx_seq_one_letter_code
_entity_poly.pdbx_strand_id
1 'polypeptide(L)' 'MTSLKERVSLPAFKKGEQNMVDRRSRRSQRLIKEAFYRLIVQKPLFRLTVAEITREADLGRGPLPRCL' A
#
# COMPACT_ATOMS: atom_id res chain seq x y z
N MET A 1 -1.61 47.31 4.98
CA MET A 1 -1.10 46.45 3.90
C MET A 1 -1.26 45.01 4.33
N THR A 2 -2.28 44.35 3.81
CA THR A 2 -2.70 42.97 4.11
C THR A 2 -1.74 41.97 3.49
N SER A 3 -1.10 41.11 4.29
CA SER A 3 -0.26 40.02 3.77
C SER A 3 -0.89 38.67 4.09
N LEU A 4 -1.04 37.88 3.03
CA LEU A 4 -1.94 36.75 2.88
C LEU A 4 -1.68 35.62 3.88
N LYS A 5 -2.78 35.21 4.50
CA LYS A 5 -2.91 34.08 5.40
C LYS A 5 -3.33 32.87 4.58
N GLU A 6 -2.50 32.38 3.67
CA GLU A 6 -2.77 31.13 2.95
C GLU A 6 -2.28 29.94 3.75
N ARG A 7 -3.08 29.59 4.78
CA ARG A 7 -3.02 28.27 5.39
C ARG A 7 -3.62 27.30 4.38
N VAL A 8 -2.77 26.66 3.58
CA VAL A 8 -3.14 25.48 2.80
C VAL A 8 -3.71 24.47 3.78
N SER A 9 -5.03 24.38 3.81
CA SER A 9 -5.76 23.43 4.64
C SER A 9 -5.58 22.07 3.99
N LEU A 10 -4.54 21.35 4.39
CA LEU A 10 -4.38 19.95 4.04
C LEU A 10 -5.63 19.21 4.53
N PRO A 11 -6.32 18.44 3.69
CA PRO A 11 -7.46 17.66 4.14
C PRO A 11 -6.98 16.73 5.26
N ALA A 12 -7.62 16.84 6.42
CA ALA A 12 -7.37 15.96 7.54
C ALA A 12 -7.61 14.52 7.06
N PHE A 13 -6.53 13.74 6.95
CA PHE A 13 -6.58 12.33 6.61
C PHE A 13 -7.41 11.62 7.69
N LYS A 14 -8.70 11.40 7.42
CA LYS A 14 -9.58 10.69 8.34
C LYS A 14 -9.06 9.27 8.49
N LYS A 15 -8.50 8.97 9.66
CA LYS A 15 -8.16 7.61 10.09
C LYS A 15 -9.47 6.86 10.32
N GLY A 16 -10.04 6.35 9.22
CA GLY A 16 -11.26 5.54 9.22
C GLY A 16 -11.07 4.29 10.07
N GLU A 17 -12.06 4.06 10.93
CA GLU A 17 -12.41 2.84 11.66
C GLU A 17 -11.43 1.66 11.60
N GLN A 18 -10.71 1.45 12.71
CA GLN A 18 -9.97 0.21 12.97
C GLN A 18 -10.84 -0.92 13.53
N ASN A 19 -12.15 -0.91 13.25
CA ASN A 19 -13.05 -1.93 13.75
C ASN A 19 -13.19 -3.02 12.68
N MET A 20 -12.49 -4.13 12.90
CA MET A 20 -12.62 -5.38 12.15
C MET A 20 -12.00 -5.42 10.73
N VAL A 21 -10.74 -5.00 10.58
CA VAL A 21 -9.92 -5.44 9.42
C VAL A 21 -9.70 -6.95 9.56
N ASP A 22 -10.35 -7.74 8.69
CA ASP A 22 -10.21 -9.20 8.57
C ASP A 22 -8.74 -9.61 8.74
N ARG A 23 -8.47 -10.68 9.50
CA ARG A 23 -7.11 -11.22 9.68
C ARG A 23 -6.41 -11.43 8.34
N ARG A 24 -7.17 -11.79 7.29
CA ARG A 24 -6.70 -11.91 5.91
C ARG A 24 -6.19 -10.57 5.37
N SER A 25 -6.94 -9.49 5.58
CA SER A 25 -6.57 -8.14 5.20
C SER A 25 -5.31 -7.65 5.94
N ARG A 26 -5.12 -8.01 7.21
CA ARG A 26 -3.87 -7.72 7.95
C ARG A 26 -2.66 -8.46 7.37
N ARG A 27 -2.84 -9.73 7.00
CA ARG A 27 -1.79 -10.54 6.34
C ARG A 27 -1.40 -9.93 5.00
N SER A 28 -2.38 -9.60 4.17
CA SER A 28 -2.14 -8.97 2.87
C SER A 28 -1.43 -7.62 3.03
N GLN A 29 -1.89 -6.77 3.96
CA GLN A 29 -1.21 -5.49 4.24
C GLN A 29 0.24 -5.67 4.65
N ARG A 30 0.55 -6.69 5.46
CA ARG A 30 1.94 -6.98 5.85
C ARG A 30 2.79 -7.39 4.66
N LEU A 31 2.30 -8.29 3.82
CA LEU A 31 3.00 -8.74 2.61
C LEU A 31 3.22 -7.59 1.62
N ILE A 32 2.22 -6.73 1.43
CA ILE A 32 2.34 -5.51 0.59
C ILE A 32 3.47 -4.61 1.11
N LYS A 33 3.52 -4.37 2.43
CA LYS A 33 4.57 -3.53 3.04
C LYS A 33 5.95 -4.13 2.86
N GLU A 34 6.09 -5.43 3.11
CA GLU A 34 7.38 -6.12 2.97
C GLU A 34 7.86 -6.10 1.51
N ALA A 35 6.99 -6.37 0.55
CA ALA A 35 7.29 -6.28 -0.88
C ALA A 35 7.67 -4.86 -1.30
N PHE A 36 6.94 -3.86 -0.83
CA PHE A 36 7.24 -2.46 -1.07
C PHE A 36 8.63 -2.07 -0.55
N TYR A 37 8.98 -2.47 0.67
CA TYR A 37 10.30 -2.18 1.25
C TYR A 37 11.45 -2.85 0.50
N ARG A 38 11.23 -4.04 -0.08
CA ARG A 38 12.23 -4.68 -0.94
C ARG A 38 12.43 -3.91 -2.24
N LEU A 39 11.34 -3.49 -2.86
CA LEU A 39 11.39 -2.85 -4.16
C LEU A 39 11.91 -1.40 -4.10
N ILE A 40 11.61 -0.64 -3.03
CA ILE A 40 12.08 0.75 -2.89
C ILE A 40 13.60 0.86 -2.72
N VAL A 41 14.26 -0.18 -2.22
CA VAL A 41 15.73 -0.26 -2.14
C VAL A 41 16.34 -0.45 -3.54
N GLN A 42 15.62 -1.11 -4.45
CA GLN A 42 16.12 -1.43 -5.79
C GLN A 42 15.83 -0.34 -6.81
N LYS A 43 14.72 0.40 -6.65
CA LYS A 43 14.29 1.41 -7.62
C LYS A 43 13.54 2.56 -6.96
N PRO A 44 13.60 3.77 -7.56
CA PRO A 44 12.96 4.93 -6.98
C PRO A 44 11.43 4.82 -7.02
N LEU A 45 10.77 5.52 -6.09
CA LEU A 45 9.32 5.45 -5.87
C LEU A 45 8.48 5.68 -7.13
N PHE A 46 8.88 6.62 -7.97
CA PHE A 46 8.14 6.97 -9.20
C PHE A 46 8.17 5.86 -10.28
N ARG A 47 9.03 4.84 -10.13
CA ARG A 47 9.08 3.65 -10.99
C ARG A 47 8.43 2.42 -10.35
N LEU A 48 7.85 2.57 -9.16
CA LEU A 48 7.10 1.49 -8.51
C LEU A 48 5.66 1.53 -8.96
N THR A 49 5.17 0.41 -9.46
CA THR A 49 3.75 0.24 -9.80
C THR A 49 3.07 -0.68 -8.79
N VAL A 50 1.76 -0.50 -8.62
CA VAL A 50 0.94 -1.37 -7.77
C VAL A 50 1.04 -2.83 -8.23
N ALA A 51 1.07 -3.07 -9.55
CA ALA A 51 1.17 -4.40 -10.15
C ALA A 51 2.45 -5.14 -9.77
N GLU A 52 3.57 -4.44 -9.65
CA GLU A 52 4.84 -5.05 -9.24
C GLU A 52 4.85 -5.35 -7.75
N ILE A 53 4.30 -4.45 -6.92
CA ILE A 53 4.19 -4.67 -5.48
C ILE A 53 3.28 -5.88 -5.21
N THR A 54 2.16 -6.01 -5.91
CA THR A 54 1.25 -7.16 -5.77
C THR A 54 1.87 -8.45 -6.28
N ARG A 55 2.68 -8.40 -7.34
CA ARG A 55 3.45 -9.55 -7.84
C ARG A 55 4.53 -10.00 -6.84
N GLU A 56 5.30 -9.06 -6.29
CA GLU A 56 6.35 -9.34 -5.31
C GLU A 56 5.76 -9.80 -3.96
N ALA A 57 4.58 -9.29 -3.57
CA ALA A 57 3.88 -9.69 -2.36
C ALA A 57 3.17 -11.06 -2.48
N ASP A 58 3.21 -11.70 -3.65
CA ASP A 58 2.58 -12.99 -3.97
C ASP A 58 1.10 -13.08 -3.57
N LEU A 59 0.37 -11.96 -3.67
CA LEU A 59 -1.02 -11.85 -3.21
C LEU A 59 -2.03 -12.47 -4.18
N GLY A 60 -1.56 -13.00 -5.31
CA GLY A 60 -2.39 -13.54 -6.39
C GLY A 60 -2.14 -15.02 -6.71
N ARG A 61 -1.11 -15.67 -6.13
CA ARG A 61 -0.98 -17.13 -6.20
C ARG A 61 -1.54 -17.75 -4.93
N GLY A 62 -2.85 -18.00 -4.93
CA GLY A 62 -3.28 -19.26 -4.32
C GLY A 62 -2.48 -20.41 -4.95
N PRO A 63 -2.30 -21.55 -4.27
CA PRO A 63 -1.78 -22.73 -4.96
C PRO A 63 -2.62 -22.89 -6.21
N LEU A 64 -1.98 -22.82 -7.38
CA LEU A 64 -2.64 -23.16 -8.64
C LEU A 64 -3.38 -24.47 -8.35
N PRO A 65 -4.69 -24.61 -8.65
CA PRO A 65 -5.24 -25.94 -8.73
C PRO A 65 -4.34 -26.65 -9.73
N ARG A 66 -3.56 -27.61 -9.24
CA ARG A 66 -2.89 -28.55 -10.13
C ARG A 66 -4.05 -29.20 -10.88
N CYS A 67 -4.24 -28.81 -12.13
CA CYS A 67 -4.92 -29.66 -13.08
C CYS A 67 -4.01 -30.89 -13.21
N LEU A 68 -4.23 -31.87 -12.33
CA LEU A 68 -3.82 -33.25 -12.46
C LEU A 68 -5.00 -34.02 -13.06
#